data_AF-D0P4V8-F1
#
_entry.id   AF-D0P4V8-F1
#
_cell.length_a   1.000
_cell.length_b   1.000
_cell.length_c   1.000
_cell.angle_alpha   90.00
_cell.angle_beta   90.00
_cell.angle_gamma   90.00
#
_symmetry.space_group_name_H-M   'P 1'
#
loop_
_entity.id
_entity.type
_entity.pdbx_description
1 polymer ?
#
loop_
_entity_poly.entity_id
_entity_poly.type
_entity_poly.pdbx_seq_one_letter_code
_entity_poly.pdbx_strand_id
1 'polypeptide(L)'
;MEKTANSPKKSDDEYDYPEDLPQLHVNRLKAAAAKCHEGTVSSLLSSLFGQSFEELHFLPIKTLRMVYSHPMDDGQLRSFKVKFEGEGVDDYGGPYREFFSQFFAELQMLNVPESEDNGSTSSEHSANGGPSSTSLKVDPNVSVSACVLPFLLPSPNWRNGVGANREKFVLNGALIEQKRQLYCEMFFFIGQMIGICLRTRVCVRLDLAMSVWKQLVVEDDLNPESALATLKEIDFVAYSLWKTLKGILDEFKRPNSKQEGLEERLEAMDLVFTTVLSDGRSVDLCEDGSNTAVTLNNLQEYIDSMLRARIQETQEVMNILEKRMCGVAEVDVKLLQINTEYDEDLSMNDEFIQRFWRVLESLEAEDKRAFLRFVWARSRLPLGSAQFHQKFKIQALASSGNGDANGSSSGPPGGWMDSQMPKSHTCFFALQLPRYSSDEICRERLLYAVRNCVEMDGDFRLADTEMTGWTGISPTDQLRI
;
A
#
# COMPACT_ATOMS: atom_id res chain seq x y z
N MET A 1 17.13 -2.31 -4.86
CA MET A 1 16.76 -1.10 -5.62
C MET A 1 17.47 -0.97 -6.97
N GLU A 2 18.77 -1.29 -7.09
CA GLU A 2 19.55 -1.16 -8.34
C GLU A 2 18.91 -1.84 -9.57
N LYS A 3 18.27 -3.00 -9.40
CA LYS A 3 17.62 -3.77 -10.49
C LYS A 3 16.37 -3.11 -11.11
N THR A 4 15.95 -1.93 -10.64
CA THR A 4 14.74 -1.23 -11.12
C THR A 4 14.97 0.27 -11.36
N ALA A 5 16.19 0.74 -11.14
CA ALA A 5 16.57 2.13 -11.31
C ALA A 5 17.05 2.34 -12.75
N ASN A 6 16.66 3.46 -13.34
CA ASN A 6 17.22 3.89 -14.62
C ASN A 6 18.24 5.00 -14.37
N SER A 7 19.30 5.05 -15.17
CA SER A 7 20.24 6.17 -15.15
C SER A 7 19.88 7.16 -16.25
N PRO A 8 20.07 8.46 -16.02
CA PRO A 8 19.99 9.45 -17.09
C PRO A 8 21.07 9.21 -18.14
N LYS A 9 20.93 9.86 -19.30
CA LYS A 9 22.04 10.02 -20.24
C LYS A 9 23.18 10.79 -19.59
N LYS A 10 24.41 10.55 -20.03
CA LYS A 10 25.55 11.37 -19.60
C LYS A 10 25.43 12.76 -20.22
N SER A 11 25.61 13.79 -19.42
CA SER A 11 25.86 15.16 -19.85
C SER A 11 27.28 15.29 -20.42
N ASP A 12 27.50 16.34 -21.21
CA ASP A 12 28.83 16.68 -21.75
C ASP A 12 29.77 17.18 -20.65
N ASP A 13 29.24 17.94 -19.68
CA ASP A 13 29.92 18.35 -18.44
C ASP A 13 29.37 17.58 -17.23
N GLU A 14 30.24 17.13 -16.32
CA GLU A 14 29.83 16.38 -15.12
C GLU A 14 29.07 17.22 -14.09
N TYR A 15 29.23 18.56 -14.15
CA TYR A 15 28.50 19.54 -13.32
C TYR A 15 27.21 20.03 -13.97
N ASP A 16 26.90 19.59 -15.19
CA ASP A 16 25.62 19.83 -15.81
C ASP A 16 24.61 18.74 -15.43
N TYR A 17 23.35 19.15 -15.30
CA TYR A 17 22.27 18.18 -15.19
C TYR A 17 22.06 17.46 -16.53
N PRO A 18 21.76 16.17 -16.51
CA PRO A 18 21.37 15.45 -17.72
C PRO A 18 20.14 16.07 -18.39
N GLU A 19 20.16 16.18 -19.72
CA GLU A 19 19.05 16.74 -20.49
C GLU A 19 17.74 15.95 -20.36
N ASP A 20 17.85 14.65 -20.09
CA ASP A 20 16.69 13.76 -19.93
C ASP A 20 16.22 13.64 -18.47
N LEU A 21 16.84 14.36 -17.53
CA LEU A 21 16.34 14.51 -16.17
C LEU A 21 15.15 15.48 -16.17
N PRO A 22 13.95 15.04 -15.77
CA PRO A 22 12.79 15.92 -15.71
C PRO A 22 13.01 17.07 -14.73
N GLN A 23 12.35 18.18 -14.98
CA GLN A 23 12.37 19.34 -14.08
C GLN A 23 10.94 19.67 -13.66
N LEU A 24 10.71 19.64 -12.35
CA LEU A 24 9.47 20.07 -11.72
C LEU A 24 9.55 21.57 -11.40
N HIS A 25 8.60 22.34 -11.90
CA HIS A 25 8.43 23.75 -11.55
C HIS A 25 7.31 23.89 -10.52
N VAL A 26 7.59 24.62 -9.44
CA VAL A 26 6.60 24.82 -8.38
C VAL A 26 6.58 26.26 -7.93
N ASN A 27 5.40 26.85 -7.94
CA ASN A 27 5.13 28.18 -7.43
C ASN A 27 4.53 28.08 -6.02
N ARG A 28 5.38 28.31 -5.01
CA ARG A 28 4.97 28.18 -3.59
C ARG A 28 4.05 29.31 -3.15
N LEU A 29 4.16 30.50 -3.74
CA LEU A 29 3.26 31.62 -3.47
C LEU A 29 1.84 31.32 -3.98
N LYS A 30 1.73 30.74 -5.19
CA LYS A 30 0.47 30.25 -5.75
C LYS A 30 -0.15 29.16 -4.87
N ALA A 31 0.66 28.20 -4.41
CA ALA A 31 0.20 27.16 -3.50
C ALA A 31 -0.28 27.72 -2.16
N ALA A 32 0.44 28.70 -1.59
CA ALA A 32 0.03 29.37 -0.37
C ALA A 32 -1.31 30.10 -0.54
N ALA A 33 -1.51 30.83 -1.65
CA ALA A 33 -2.76 31.51 -1.95
C ALA A 33 -3.93 30.55 -2.18
N ALA A 34 -3.68 29.37 -2.76
CA ALA A 34 -4.70 28.35 -2.97
C ALA A 34 -5.36 27.88 -1.66
N LYS A 35 -4.60 27.89 -0.55
CA LYS A 35 -5.07 27.53 0.79
C LYS A 35 -6.19 28.45 1.29
N CYS A 36 -6.28 29.68 0.78
CA CYS A 36 -7.36 30.60 1.14
C CYS A 36 -8.67 30.35 0.37
N HIS A 37 -8.66 29.43 -0.62
CA HIS A 37 -9.79 29.15 -1.52
C HIS A 37 -10.14 27.66 -1.55
N GLU A 38 -10.31 27.07 -0.37
CA GLU A 38 -10.47 25.63 -0.17
C GLU A 38 -11.70 25.03 -0.87
N GLY A 39 -11.67 23.71 -1.08
CA GLY A 39 -12.83 22.95 -1.58
C GLY A 39 -13.10 23.05 -3.08
N THR A 40 -12.33 23.86 -3.83
CA THR A 40 -12.45 23.95 -5.29
C THR A 40 -11.37 23.14 -6.01
N VAL A 41 -11.70 22.58 -7.19
CA VAL A 41 -10.71 21.91 -8.05
C VAL A 41 -9.61 22.88 -8.49
N SER A 42 -9.93 24.16 -8.67
CA SER A 42 -8.95 25.18 -9.06
C SER A 42 -7.91 25.44 -7.96
N SER A 43 -8.33 25.47 -6.69
CA SER A 43 -7.41 25.55 -5.56
C SER A 43 -6.57 24.27 -5.44
N LEU A 44 -7.19 23.09 -5.59
CA LEU A 44 -6.47 21.83 -5.59
C LEU A 44 -5.37 21.77 -6.67
N LEU A 45 -5.65 22.21 -7.90
CA LEU A 45 -4.65 22.26 -8.98
C LEU A 45 -3.59 23.36 -8.75
N SER A 46 -3.90 24.36 -7.94
CA SER A 46 -2.96 25.43 -7.59
C SER A 46 -2.07 25.10 -6.39
N SER A 47 -2.37 24.06 -5.63
CA SER A 47 -1.56 23.60 -4.49
C SER A 47 -0.22 23.02 -4.93
N LEU A 48 0.71 22.74 -3.99
CA LEU A 48 1.96 22.04 -4.32
C LEU A 48 1.66 20.65 -4.89
N PHE A 49 0.66 19.97 -4.32
CA PHE A 49 0.16 18.70 -4.83
C PHE A 49 -0.35 18.83 -6.27
N GLY A 50 -1.21 19.80 -6.56
CA GLY A 50 -1.79 19.98 -7.89
C GLY A 50 -0.77 20.32 -8.96
N GLN A 51 0.13 21.25 -8.67
CA GLN A 51 1.20 21.64 -9.60
C GLN A 51 2.11 20.46 -9.93
N SER A 52 2.51 19.69 -8.92
CA SER A 52 3.33 18.49 -9.15
C SER A 52 2.58 17.36 -9.83
N PHE A 53 1.28 17.21 -9.60
CA PHE A 53 0.43 16.26 -10.33
C PHE A 53 0.43 16.57 -11.82
N GLU A 54 0.23 17.83 -12.22
CA GLU A 54 0.19 18.23 -13.64
C GLU A 54 1.51 17.95 -14.38
N GLU A 55 2.66 18.13 -13.71
CA GLU A 55 3.98 17.95 -14.33
C GLU A 55 4.52 16.51 -14.26
N LEU A 56 4.27 15.77 -13.17
CA LEU A 56 4.95 14.50 -12.92
C LEU A 56 4.06 13.27 -13.15
N HIS A 57 2.74 13.37 -12.97
CA HIS A 57 1.86 12.20 -12.98
C HIS A 57 1.89 11.45 -14.30
N PHE A 58 1.86 12.19 -15.42
CA PHE A 58 1.81 11.63 -16.77
C PHE A 58 3.18 11.30 -17.36
N LEU A 59 4.26 11.50 -16.60
CA LEU A 59 5.60 11.14 -17.08
C LEU A 59 5.73 9.61 -17.22
N PRO A 60 6.47 9.13 -18.24
CA PRO A 60 6.71 7.71 -18.41
C PRO A 60 7.35 7.09 -17.15
N ILE A 61 6.95 5.86 -16.82
CA ILE A 61 7.47 5.14 -15.65
C ILE A 61 9.00 5.02 -15.68
N LYS A 62 9.59 4.86 -16.87
CA LYS A 62 11.04 4.82 -17.05
C LYS A 62 11.72 6.10 -16.55
N THR A 63 11.06 7.24 -16.74
CA THR A 63 11.54 8.57 -16.35
C THR A 63 11.42 8.75 -14.84
N LEU A 64 10.29 8.34 -14.26
CA LEU A 64 10.06 8.41 -12.81
C LEU A 64 10.89 7.40 -11.99
N ARG A 65 11.45 6.37 -12.64
CA ARG A 65 12.40 5.43 -12.03
C ARG A 65 13.85 5.89 -12.17
N MET A 66 14.08 7.07 -12.75
CA MET A 66 15.42 7.63 -12.86
C MET A 66 16.02 7.86 -11.48
N VAL A 67 17.29 7.53 -11.33
CA VAL A 67 18.07 7.71 -10.12
C VAL A 67 19.37 8.39 -10.52
N TYR A 68 19.48 9.66 -10.16
CA TYR A 68 20.64 10.49 -10.44
C TYR A 68 21.15 11.11 -9.13
N SER A 69 22.46 11.26 -8.99
CA SER A 69 23.09 12.07 -7.95
C SER A 69 24.00 13.05 -8.66
N HIS A 70 23.77 14.35 -8.44
CA HIS A 70 24.68 15.36 -8.96
C HIS A 70 25.97 15.35 -8.12
N PRO A 71 27.16 15.64 -8.70
CA PRO A 71 28.43 15.62 -7.96
C PRO A 71 28.48 16.56 -6.74
N MET A 72 27.67 17.61 -6.74
CA MET A 72 27.61 18.60 -5.65
C MET A 72 26.59 18.27 -4.55
N ASP A 73 25.84 17.17 -4.65
CA ASP A 73 24.63 16.93 -3.83
C ASP A 73 24.81 15.98 -2.64
N ASP A 74 26.05 15.77 -2.18
CA ASP A 74 26.38 14.85 -1.07
C ASP A 74 25.69 13.47 -1.20
N GLY A 75 25.62 12.95 -2.44
CA GLY A 75 25.04 11.64 -2.73
C GLY A 75 23.51 11.55 -2.74
N GLN A 76 22.78 12.67 -2.68
CA GLN A 76 21.31 12.66 -2.75
C GLN A 76 20.82 12.16 -4.11
N LEU A 77 20.13 11.02 -4.09
CA LEU A 77 19.46 10.46 -5.25
C LEU A 77 18.21 11.29 -5.60
N ARG A 78 17.93 11.46 -6.89
CA ARG A 78 16.72 12.13 -7.39
C ARG A 78 16.19 11.52 -8.68
N SER A 79 14.89 11.66 -8.89
CA SER A 79 14.21 11.28 -10.14
C SER A 79 13.87 12.48 -11.04
N PHE A 80 13.95 13.69 -10.50
CA PHE A 80 13.72 14.96 -11.19
C PHE A 80 14.44 16.10 -10.45
N LYS A 81 14.66 17.21 -11.14
CA LYS A 81 15.16 18.47 -10.61
C LYS A 81 13.98 19.31 -10.10
N VAL A 82 14.17 20.09 -9.03
CA VAL A 82 13.12 20.98 -8.50
C VAL A 82 13.53 22.43 -8.73
N LYS A 83 12.63 23.23 -9.30
CA LYS A 83 12.79 24.67 -9.44
C LYS A 83 11.61 25.39 -8.81
N PHE A 84 11.89 26.15 -7.75
CA PHE A 84 10.89 27.04 -7.16
C PHE A 84 10.82 28.33 -7.98
N GLU A 85 9.63 28.63 -8.52
CA GLU A 85 9.44 29.80 -9.36
C GLU A 85 9.60 31.10 -8.56
N GLY A 86 10.37 32.04 -9.10
CA GLY A 86 10.63 33.33 -8.45
C GLY A 86 11.64 33.25 -7.31
N GLU A 87 12.26 32.09 -7.06
CA GLU A 87 13.24 31.90 -6.01
C GLU A 87 14.64 31.62 -6.60
N GLY A 88 15.65 32.33 -6.11
CA GLY A 88 17.04 32.21 -6.55
C GLY A 88 17.79 31.09 -5.81
N VAL A 89 17.24 29.88 -5.78
CA VAL A 89 17.86 28.74 -5.08
C VAL A 89 18.53 27.81 -6.09
N ASP A 90 19.84 27.61 -5.95
CA ASP A 90 20.61 26.64 -6.71
C ASP A 90 20.40 25.22 -6.13
N ASP A 91 20.09 24.23 -6.98
CA ASP A 91 19.59 22.90 -6.58
C ASP A 91 20.69 21.93 -6.13
N TYR A 92 21.34 22.19 -5.00
CA TYR A 92 22.29 21.23 -4.41
C TYR A 92 21.61 20.08 -3.62
N GLY A 93 20.38 19.69 -3.99
CA GLY A 93 19.58 18.67 -3.30
C GLY A 93 18.77 19.15 -2.10
N GLY A 94 19.01 20.38 -1.64
CA GLY A 94 18.12 21.09 -0.72
C GLY A 94 16.69 21.19 -1.27
N PRO A 95 16.48 21.76 -2.49
CA PRO A 95 15.14 21.93 -3.07
C PRO A 95 14.36 20.62 -3.25
N TYR A 96 15.02 19.53 -3.64
CA TYR A 96 14.39 18.23 -3.81
C TYR A 96 13.82 17.69 -2.48
N ARG A 97 14.62 17.70 -1.41
CA ARG A 97 14.18 17.27 -0.07
C ARG A 97 13.10 18.20 0.49
N GLU A 98 13.27 19.50 0.32
CA GLU A 98 12.32 20.51 0.78
C GLU A 98 10.97 20.38 0.10
N PHE A 99 10.95 20.15 -1.22
CA PHE A 99 9.71 19.91 -1.96
C PHE A 99 8.93 18.73 -1.38
N PHE A 100 9.57 17.58 -1.15
CA PHE A 100 8.88 16.43 -0.56
C PHE A 100 8.39 16.71 0.86
N SER A 101 9.19 17.39 1.68
CA SER A 101 8.77 17.82 3.03
C SER A 101 7.48 18.65 2.96
N GLN A 102 7.43 19.65 2.09
CA GLN A 102 6.28 20.53 1.94
C GLN A 102 5.08 19.85 1.27
N PHE A 103 5.30 18.98 0.29
CA PHE A 103 4.26 18.19 -0.38
C PHE A 103 3.50 17.31 0.62
N PHE A 104 4.23 16.55 1.46
CA PHE A 104 3.60 15.69 2.46
C PHE A 104 3.02 16.49 3.64
N ALA A 105 3.61 17.64 3.99
CA ALA A 105 3.01 18.55 4.96
C ALA A 105 1.68 19.12 4.46
N GLU A 106 1.59 19.50 3.18
CA GLU A 106 0.35 20.03 2.57
C GLU A 106 -0.76 18.97 2.53
N LEU A 107 -0.43 17.71 2.24
CA LEU A 107 -1.39 16.59 2.31
C LEU A 107 -2.02 16.40 3.69
N GLN A 108 -1.29 16.76 4.75
CA GLN A 108 -1.68 16.57 6.16
C GLN A 108 -2.10 17.88 6.85
N MET A 109 -2.19 18.97 6.09
CA MET A 109 -2.48 20.29 6.65
C MET A 109 -3.96 20.38 7.01
N LEU A 110 -4.24 20.75 8.26
CA LEU A 110 -5.59 20.95 8.76
C LEU A 110 -6.09 22.38 8.51
N ASN A 111 -7.38 22.50 8.26
CA ASN A 111 -8.11 23.74 8.36
C ASN A 111 -8.11 24.19 9.82
N VAL A 112 -7.54 25.35 10.09
CA VAL A 112 -7.73 26.03 11.37
C VAL A 112 -8.96 26.92 11.17
N PRO A 113 -10.12 26.62 11.80
CA PRO A 113 -11.22 27.57 11.76
C PRO A 113 -10.74 28.89 12.35
N GLU A 114 -10.94 29.99 11.63
CA GLU A 114 -10.71 31.33 12.17
C GLU A 114 -11.53 31.44 13.45
N SER A 115 -10.87 31.50 14.60
CA SER A 115 -11.52 31.94 15.83
C SER A 115 -12.03 33.35 15.55
N GLU A 116 -13.34 33.58 15.71
CA GLU A 116 -13.93 34.92 15.63
C GLU A 116 -13.13 35.88 16.53
N ASP A 117 -12.30 36.71 15.89
CA ASP A 117 -11.41 37.65 16.56
C ASP A 117 -12.27 38.81 17.06
N ASN A 118 -12.66 38.75 18.34
CA ASN A 118 -13.25 39.88 19.03
C ASN A 118 -12.15 40.93 19.28
N GLY A 119 -11.98 41.81 18.30
CA GLY A 119 -11.71 43.24 18.46
C GLY A 119 -10.57 43.68 19.40
N SER A 120 -9.57 44.31 18.77
CA SER A 120 -8.70 45.38 19.28
C SER A 120 -7.47 44.98 20.12
N THR A 121 -6.27 45.15 19.57
CA THR A 121 -5.45 46.38 19.71
C THR A 121 -4.10 46.25 18.99
N SER A 122 -3.51 47.40 18.75
CA SER A 122 -2.39 47.77 17.87
C SER A 122 -1.00 47.20 18.19
N SER A 123 -0.23 47.00 17.12
CA SER A 123 1.22 47.27 16.93
C SER A 123 2.26 46.72 17.93
N GLU A 124 3.18 45.87 17.46
CA GLU A 124 4.57 46.24 17.11
C GLU A 124 5.40 44.99 16.73
N HIS A 125 6.40 45.20 15.87
CA HIS A 125 7.33 44.20 15.36
C HIS A 125 8.20 43.54 16.44
N SER A 126 8.45 42.23 16.33
CA SER A 126 9.82 41.71 16.41
C SER A 126 9.95 40.29 15.83
N ALA A 127 11.03 40.09 15.08
CA ALA A 127 11.45 38.84 14.48
C ALA A 127 12.03 37.83 15.50
N ASN A 128 12.07 36.56 15.08
CA ASN A 128 12.76 35.36 15.61
C ASN A 128 11.93 34.36 16.42
N GLY A 129 11.77 33.16 15.86
CA GLY A 129 11.40 31.93 16.57
C GLY A 129 11.24 30.74 15.63
N GLY A 130 12.11 29.73 15.75
CA GLY A 130 12.06 28.46 15.01
C GLY A 130 10.84 27.58 15.36
N PRO A 131 10.76 26.34 14.85
CA PRO A 131 9.56 25.53 14.95
C PRO A 131 9.42 24.98 16.37
N SER A 132 8.68 25.66 17.23
CA SER A 132 8.30 25.13 18.54
C SER A 132 7.05 24.27 18.41
N SER A 133 7.18 22.99 18.78
CA SER A 133 6.07 22.11 19.12
C SER A 133 5.19 22.77 20.18
N THR A 134 3.95 23.14 19.83
CA THR A 134 2.94 23.51 20.81
C THR A 134 1.76 22.56 20.67
N SER A 135 1.67 21.67 21.66
CA SER A 135 0.54 20.80 21.94
C SER A 135 -0.72 21.66 22.09
N LEU A 136 -1.64 21.55 21.14
CA LEU A 136 -2.92 22.26 21.16
C LEU A 136 -3.90 21.47 22.03
N LYS A 137 -4.31 22.08 23.14
CA LYS A 137 -5.53 21.69 23.87
C LYS A 137 -6.71 22.10 22.99
N VAL A 138 -7.43 21.13 22.43
CA VAL A 138 -8.60 21.37 21.57
C VAL A 138 -9.86 21.42 22.43
N ASP A 139 -10.64 22.49 22.29
CA ASP A 139 -11.95 22.73 22.89
C ASP A 139 -13.00 21.77 22.28
N PRO A 140 -13.94 21.20 23.06
CA PRO A 140 -14.87 20.15 22.58
C PRO A 140 -15.99 20.63 21.65
N ASN A 141 -16.06 21.92 21.29
CA ASN A 141 -17.07 22.49 20.39
C ASN A 141 -16.52 22.93 19.02
N VAL A 142 -15.26 22.62 18.69
CA VAL A 142 -14.67 22.97 17.39
C VAL A 142 -15.08 21.94 16.34
N SER A 143 -15.76 22.42 15.30
CA SER A 143 -16.03 21.69 14.05
C SER A 143 -14.75 20.97 13.61
N VAL A 144 -14.90 19.67 13.45
CA VAL A 144 -13.80 18.72 13.27
C VAL A 144 -12.89 19.15 12.11
N SER A 145 -11.61 19.41 12.41
CA SER A 145 -10.61 19.90 11.47
C SER A 145 -10.56 19.04 10.19
N ALA A 146 -11.09 19.56 9.08
CA ALA A 146 -10.88 18.95 7.77
C ALA A 146 -9.45 19.20 7.31
N CYS A 147 -8.88 18.30 6.49
CA CYS A 147 -7.65 18.60 5.80
C CYS A 147 -7.93 19.59 4.65
N VAL A 148 -6.98 20.48 4.39
CA VAL A 148 -7.04 21.45 3.28
C VAL A 148 -7.11 20.72 1.94
N LEU A 149 -6.31 19.65 1.79
CA LEU A 149 -6.41 18.73 0.68
C LEU A 149 -7.34 17.56 1.06
N PRO A 150 -8.20 17.11 0.13
CA PRO A 150 -9.31 16.23 0.50
C PRO A 150 -8.90 14.77 0.71
N PHE A 151 -7.66 14.39 0.42
CA PHE A 151 -7.22 12.99 0.34
C PHE A 151 -7.11 12.28 1.69
N LEU A 152 -6.87 13.04 2.76
CA LEU A 152 -6.70 12.54 4.11
C LEU A 152 -7.77 13.10 5.03
N LEU A 153 -8.08 12.35 6.07
CA LEU A 153 -8.96 12.75 7.16
C LEU A 153 -8.24 12.48 8.48
N PRO A 154 -8.37 13.35 9.49
CA PRO A 154 -8.00 12.96 10.84
C PRO A 154 -8.78 11.71 11.25
N SER A 155 -8.12 10.78 11.94
CA SER A 155 -8.79 9.55 12.40
C SER A 155 -10.01 9.89 13.28
N PRO A 156 -11.06 9.06 13.30
CA PRO A 156 -12.17 9.23 14.23
C PRO A 156 -11.71 9.43 15.69
N ASN A 157 -10.66 8.75 16.14
CA ASN A 157 -10.05 8.96 17.46
C ASN A 157 -9.52 10.38 17.67
N TRP A 158 -8.82 10.95 16.68
CA TRP A 158 -8.39 12.34 16.72
C TRP A 158 -9.60 13.28 16.81
N ARG A 159 -10.55 13.12 15.88
CA ARG A 159 -11.74 13.98 15.76
C ARG A 159 -12.62 13.98 17.00
N ASN A 160 -12.78 12.81 17.61
CA ASN A 160 -13.61 12.62 18.79
C ASN A 160 -12.84 12.85 20.11
N GLY A 161 -11.52 13.05 20.06
CA GLY A 161 -10.70 13.20 21.26
C GLY A 161 -10.73 11.96 22.17
N VAL A 162 -10.87 10.75 21.60
CA VAL A 162 -10.93 9.48 22.33
C VAL A 162 -9.99 8.45 21.72
N GLY A 163 -9.73 7.34 22.42
CA GLY A 163 -8.85 6.29 21.92
C GLY A 163 -7.36 6.65 21.87
N ALA A 164 -6.57 5.85 21.16
CA ALA A 164 -5.14 6.03 20.96
C ALA A 164 -4.86 6.75 19.63
N ASN A 165 -3.59 7.10 19.37
CA ASN A 165 -3.13 7.61 18.06
C ASN A 165 -3.90 8.85 17.55
N ARG A 166 -4.14 9.81 18.45
CA ARG A 166 -4.95 11.02 18.22
C ARG A 166 -4.30 12.10 17.35
N GLU A 167 -3.33 11.73 16.53
CA GLU A 167 -2.63 12.62 15.59
C GLU A 167 -2.30 11.85 14.31
N LYS A 168 -3.18 10.90 13.94
CA LYS A 168 -3.02 10.04 12.78
C LYS A 168 -4.13 10.28 11.77
N PHE A 169 -3.76 10.17 10.50
CA PHE A 169 -4.66 10.34 9.36
C PHE A 169 -5.11 8.99 8.81
N VAL A 170 -6.34 8.94 8.31
CA VAL A 170 -6.89 7.87 7.48
C VAL A 170 -7.14 8.41 6.07
N LEU A 171 -7.31 7.51 5.10
CA LEU A 171 -7.59 7.91 3.72
C LEU A 171 -9.06 8.31 3.55
N ASN A 172 -9.32 9.29 2.69
CA ASN A 172 -10.67 9.69 2.33
C ASN A 172 -11.21 8.86 1.15
N GLY A 173 -11.89 7.75 1.47
CA GLY A 173 -12.54 6.89 0.47
C GLY A 173 -13.67 7.58 -0.31
N ALA A 174 -14.35 8.57 0.28
CA ALA A 174 -15.54 9.20 -0.30
C ALA A 174 -15.29 9.89 -1.64
N LEU A 175 -14.05 10.33 -1.91
CA LEU A 175 -13.72 11.11 -3.09
C LEU A 175 -13.95 10.34 -4.40
N ILE A 176 -13.77 9.02 -4.37
CA ILE A 176 -13.91 8.17 -5.56
C ILE A 176 -15.37 8.00 -5.99
N GLU A 177 -16.34 8.35 -5.13
CA GLU A 177 -17.76 8.34 -5.46
C GLU A 177 -18.19 9.62 -6.23
N GLN A 178 -17.57 10.77 -5.92
CA GLN A 178 -17.99 12.07 -6.49
C GLN A 178 -17.37 12.36 -7.86
N LYS A 179 -16.05 12.21 -7.99
CA LYS A 179 -15.29 12.46 -9.23
C LYS A 179 -14.25 11.37 -9.44
N ARG A 180 -14.76 10.14 -9.58
CA ARG A 180 -13.98 8.90 -9.66
C ARG A 180 -12.69 9.03 -10.46
N GLN A 181 -12.78 9.45 -11.73
CA GLN A 181 -11.62 9.47 -12.62
C GLN A 181 -10.48 10.37 -12.11
N LEU A 182 -10.77 11.63 -11.76
CA LEU A 182 -9.75 12.58 -11.30
C LEU A 182 -9.10 12.11 -10.00
N TYR A 183 -9.91 11.74 -9.01
CA TYR A 183 -9.38 11.38 -7.69
C TYR A 183 -8.67 10.02 -7.68
N CYS A 184 -9.08 9.07 -8.53
CA CYS A 184 -8.30 7.84 -8.73
C CYS A 184 -6.89 8.14 -9.25
N GLU A 185 -6.75 9.01 -10.25
CA GLU A 185 -5.44 9.41 -10.77
C GLU A 185 -4.61 10.16 -9.71
N MET A 186 -5.24 11.01 -8.90
CA MET A 186 -4.54 11.73 -7.82
C MET A 186 -4.12 10.82 -6.67
N PHE A 187 -4.94 9.83 -6.27
CA PHE A 187 -4.50 8.80 -5.32
C PHE A 187 -3.38 7.94 -5.89
N PHE A 188 -3.45 7.59 -7.17
CA PHE A 188 -2.36 6.91 -7.86
C PHE A 188 -1.07 7.74 -7.80
N PHE A 189 -1.19 9.06 -8.00
CA PHE A 189 -0.07 9.99 -7.89
C PHE A 189 0.51 10.06 -6.47
N ILE A 190 -0.30 10.03 -5.40
CA ILE A 190 0.22 9.92 -4.03
C ILE A 190 1.11 8.68 -3.89
N GLY A 191 0.65 7.52 -4.40
CA GLY A 191 1.44 6.29 -4.41
C GLY A 191 2.73 6.41 -5.24
N GLN A 192 2.69 7.16 -6.35
CA GLN A 192 3.86 7.49 -7.15
C GLN A 192 4.89 8.29 -6.36
N MET A 193 4.46 9.33 -5.64
CA MET A 193 5.35 10.19 -4.87
C MET A 193 6.00 9.42 -3.71
N ILE A 194 5.22 8.59 -2.99
CA ILE A 194 5.77 7.72 -1.95
C ILE A 194 6.78 6.73 -2.55
N GLY A 195 6.47 6.11 -3.70
CA GLY A 195 7.37 5.21 -4.39
C GLY A 195 8.68 5.88 -4.85
N ILE A 196 8.64 7.15 -5.26
CA ILE A 196 9.83 7.95 -5.57
C ILE A 196 10.65 8.18 -4.30
N CYS A 197 10.04 8.64 -3.19
CA CYS A 197 10.75 8.83 -1.92
C CYS A 197 11.50 7.59 -1.47
N LEU A 198 10.84 6.41 -1.53
CA LEU A 198 11.47 5.13 -1.18
C LEU A 198 12.67 4.83 -2.08
N ARG A 199 12.56 5.05 -3.39
CA ARG A 199 13.64 4.80 -4.36
C ARG A 199 14.81 5.76 -4.19
N THR A 200 14.53 7.03 -3.93
CA THR A 200 15.52 8.09 -3.83
C THR A 200 15.99 8.35 -2.40
N ARG A 201 15.58 7.51 -1.44
CA ARG A 201 15.96 7.56 -0.03
C ARG A 201 15.66 8.93 0.61
N VAL A 202 14.54 9.55 0.23
CA VAL A 202 14.05 10.77 0.88
C VAL A 202 13.14 10.37 2.02
N CYS A 203 13.54 10.67 3.25
CA CYS A 203 12.70 10.48 4.42
C CYS A 203 11.69 11.61 4.52
N VAL A 204 10.40 11.26 4.67
CA VAL A 204 9.29 12.21 4.78
C VAL A 204 8.46 11.87 6.01
N ARG A 205 7.83 12.89 6.59
CA ARG A 205 6.89 12.70 7.70
C ARG A 205 5.49 12.46 7.15
N LEU A 206 4.99 11.24 7.31
CA LEU A 206 3.65 10.83 6.87
C LEU A 206 2.95 10.09 8.01
N ASP A 207 2.11 10.79 8.76
CA ASP A 207 1.42 10.36 9.97
C ASP A 207 0.12 9.58 9.68
N LEU A 208 0.18 8.61 8.77
CA LEU A 208 -0.95 7.72 8.49
C LEU A 208 -1.13 6.70 9.64
N ALA A 209 -2.38 6.32 9.90
CA ALA A 209 -2.73 5.27 10.84
C ALA A 209 -2.11 3.91 10.44
N MET A 210 -1.82 3.03 11.41
CA MET A 210 -1.23 1.72 11.12
C MET A 210 -2.13 0.87 10.23
N SER A 211 -3.45 1.09 10.28
CA SER A 211 -4.42 0.48 9.38
C SER A 211 -4.09 0.64 7.90
N VAL A 212 -3.52 1.79 7.52
CA VAL A 212 -3.13 2.10 6.14
C VAL A 212 -1.84 1.34 5.79
N TRP A 213 -0.86 1.34 6.68
CA TRP A 213 0.41 0.66 6.46
C TRP A 213 0.27 -0.87 6.40
N LYS A 214 -0.58 -1.45 7.26
CA LYS A 214 -0.88 -2.89 7.23
C LYS A 214 -1.41 -3.34 5.88
N GLN A 215 -2.38 -2.60 5.32
CA GLN A 215 -2.94 -2.89 4.00
C GLN A 215 -1.90 -2.79 2.85
N LEU A 216 -0.78 -2.09 3.04
CA LEU A 216 0.32 -2.05 2.05
C LEU A 216 1.31 -3.22 2.17
N VAL A 217 1.43 -3.82 3.35
CA VAL A 217 2.50 -4.78 3.70
C VAL A 217 1.98 -6.20 3.90
N VAL A 218 0.69 -6.39 4.20
CA VAL A 218 0.12 -7.67 4.63
C VAL A 218 -1.00 -8.11 3.68
N GLU A 219 -0.94 -9.37 3.19
CA GLU A 219 -1.99 -9.98 2.34
C GLU A 219 -3.12 -10.66 3.15
N ASP A 220 -2.94 -10.91 4.46
CA ASP A 220 -3.90 -11.64 5.31
C ASP A 220 -4.57 -10.77 6.41
N ASP A 221 -5.42 -9.82 5.99
CA ASP A 221 -6.30 -9.03 6.88
C ASP A 221 -7.63 -9.76 7.23
N LEU A 222 -7.76 -11.05 6.89
CA LEU A 222 -8.97 -11.84 7.16
C LEU A 222 -9.13 -12.27 8.63
N ASN A 223 -8.12 -12.04 9.49
CA ASN A 223 -8.23 -12.35 10.91
C ASN A 223 -9.11 -11.30 11.64
N PRO A 224 -10.26 -11.68 12.22
CA PRO A 224 -11.13 -10.76 12.96
C PRO A 224 -10.43 -10.04 14.12
N GLU A 225 -9.44 -10.66 14.78
CA GLU A 225 -8.71 -10.02 15.87
C GLU A 225 -7.82 -8.88 15.38
N SER A 226 -7.16 -9.06 14.23
CA SER A 226 -6.36 -8.00 13.59
C SER A 226 -7.25 -6.82 13.18
N ALA A 227 -8.37 -7.14 12.54
CA ALA A 227 -9.39 -6.17 12.14
C ALA A 227 -9.89 -5.33 13.33
N LEU A 228 -10.19 -5.96 14.46
CA LEU A 228 -10.65 -5.27 15.67
C LEU A 228 -9.56 -4.41 16.31
N ALA A 229 -8.31 -4.87 16.31
CA ALA A 229 -7.18 -4.07 16.76
C ALA A 229 -7.01 -2.81 15.91
N THR A 230 -7.13 -2.98 14.58
CA THR A 230 -7.09 -1.89 13.61
C THR A 230 -8.25 -0.90 13.82
N LEU A 231 -9.48 -1.40 14.00
CA LEU A 231 -10.64 -0.55 14.29
C LEU A 231 -10.45 0.25 15.58
N LYS A 232 -9.99 -0.39 16.66
CA LYS A 232 -9.73 0.27 17.96
C LYS A 232 -8.71 1.41 17.83
N GLU A 233 -7.72 1.23 16.97
CA GLU A 233 -6.64 2.20 16.74
C GLU A 233 -7.14 3.49 16.08
N ILE A 234 -8.08 3.37 15.15
CA ILE A 234 -8.60 4.52 14.38
C ILE A 234 -9.91 5.07 14.94
N ASP A 235 -10.73 4.20 15.56
CA ASP A 235 -12.09 4.50 16.00
C ASP A 235 -12.47 3.64 17.23
N PHE A 236 -12.08 4.14 18.40
CA PHE A 236 -12.36 3.53 19.68
C PHE A 236 -13.86 3.50 20.00
N VAL A 237 -14.64 4.46 19.48
CA VAL A 237 -16.09 4.52 19.71
C VAL A 237 -16.77 3.37 19.00
N ALA A 238 -16.49 3.19 17.70
CA ALA A 238 -17.00 2.06 16.93
C ALA A 238 -16.55 0.72 17.52
N TYR A 239 -15.28 0.60 17.93
CA TYR A 239 -14.77 -0.58 18.62
C TYR A 239 -15.51 -0.86 19.93
N SER A 240 -15.79 0.18 20.74
CA SER A 240 -16.50 0.04 22.02
C SER A 240 -17.95 -0.40 21.81
N LEU A 241 -18.63 0.14 20.79
CA LEU A 241 -19.96 -0.32 20.37
C LEU A 241 -19.92 -1.81 19.99
N TRP A 242 -19.02 -2.19 19.08
CA TRP A 242 -18.83 -3.58 18.68
C TRP A 242 -18.60 -4.50 19.88
N LYS A 243 -17.72 -4.11 20.81
CA LYS A 243 -17.41 -4.91 22.01
C LYS A 243 -18.62 -5.09 22.92
N THR A 244 -19.44 -4.04 23.04
CA THR A 244 -20.65 -4.04 23.87
C THR A 244 -21.70 -4.98 23.27
N LEU A 245 -21.95 -4.85 21.97
CA LEU A 245 -22.87 -5.71 21.22
C LEU A 245 -22.43 -7.17 21.21
N LYS A 246 -21.13 -7.42 21.07
CA LYS A 246 -20.56 -8.77 21.17
C LYS A 246 -20.81 -9.38 22.55
N GLY A 247 -20.68 -8.59 23.62
CA GLY A 247 -21.01 -9.01 24.98
C GLY A 247 -22.48 -9.40 25.15
N ILE A 248 -23.41 -8.61 24.58
CA ILE A 248 -24.86 -8.94 24.56
C ILE A 248 -25.10 -10.25 23.81
N LEU A 249 -24.48 -10.41 22.64
CA LEU A 249 -24.63 -11.62 21.82
C LEU A 249 -24.09 -12.88 22.51
N ASP A 250 -22.92 -12.77 23.15
CA ASP A 250 -22.32 -13.89 23.87
C ASP A 250 -23.14 -14.25 25.12
N GLU A 251 -23.77 -13.28 25.79
CA GLU A 251 -24.72 -13.50 26.87
C GLU A 251 -26.01 -14.18 26.36
N PHE A 252 -26.55 -13.73 25.23
CA PHE A 252 -27.72 -14.33 24.58
C PHE A 252 -27.49 -15.81 24.23
N LYS A 253 -26.28 -16.16 23.74
CA LYS A 253 -25.90 -17.54 23.40
C LYS A 253 -25.73 -18.45 24.63
N ARG A 254 -25.65 -17.93 25.86
CA ARG A 254 -25.54 -18.77 27.06
C ARG A 254 -26.89 -19.41 27.41
N PRO A 255 -26.88 -20.68 27.86
CA PRO A 255 -28.09 -21.32 28.38
C PRO A 255 -28.60 -20.57 29.61
N ASN A 256 -29.92 -20.34 29.69
CA ASN A 256 -30.64 -19.62 30.76
C ASN A 256 -30.43 -18.09 30.82
N SER A 257 -30.05 -17.45 29.70
CA SER A 257 -30.02 -15.98 29.61
C SER A 257 -31.44 -15.39 29.71
N LYS A 258 -31.57 -14.25 30.41
CA LYS A 258 -32.83 -13.51 30.48
C LYS A 258 -32.99 -12.65 29.21
N GLN A 259 -33.75 -13.13 28.24
CA GLN A 259 -33.92 -12.45 26.96
C GLN A 259 -34.49 -11.04 27.09
N GLU A 260 -35.55 -10.84 27.88
CA GLU A 260 -36.20 -9.52 28.08
C GLU A 260 -35.19 -8.44 28.48
N GLY A 261 -34.30 -8.72 29.44
CA GLY A 261 -33.30 -7.73 29.88
C GLY A 261 -32.21 -7.45 28.84
N LEU A 262 -31.96 -8.37 27.90
CA LEU A 262 -31.03 -8.17 26.78
C LEU A 262 -31.69 -7.38 25.65
N GLU A 263 -32.97 -7.64 25.39
CA GLU A 263 -33.78 -6.89 24.41
C GLU A 263 -33.91 -5.44 24.86
N GLU A 264 -34.30 -5.17 26.11
CA GLU A 264 -34.39 -3.80 26.65
C GLU A 264 -33.05 -3.04 26.54
N ARG A 265 -31.92 -3.72 26.83
CA ARG A 265 -30.57 -3.13 26.70
C ARG A 265 -30.22 -2.80 25.25
N LEU A 266 -30.63 -3.63 24.29
CA LEU A 266 -30.36 -3.44 22.87
C LEU A 266 -31.28 -2.37 22.28
N GLU A 267 -32.58 -2.40 22.61
CA GLU A 267 -33.57 -1.40 22.21
C GLU A 267 -33.20 0.00 22.72
N ALA A 268 -32.65 0.10 23.94
CA ALA A 268 -32.16 1.36 24.48
C ALA A 268 -30.99 1.99 23.69
N MET A 269 -30.33 1.22 22.81
CA MET A 269 -29.28 1.73 21.92
C MET A 269 -29.82 2.32 20.61
N ASP A 270 -31.10 2.09 20.29
CA ASP A 270 -31.80 2.59 19.09
C ASP A 270 -31.02 2.35 17.78
N LEU A 271 -30.55 1.11 17.60
CA LEU A 271 -29.73 0.73 16.46
C LEU A 271 -30.58 0.24 15.29
N VAL A 272 -30.27 0.74 14.11
CA VAL A 272 -30.70 0.21 12.80
C VAL A 272 -29.49 -0.35 12.06
N PHE A 273 -29.68 -1.09 10.96
CA PHE A 273 -28.63 -1.69 10.14
C PHE A 273 -27.85 -0.66 9.32
N THR A 274 -27.23 0.29 10.02
CA THR A 274 -26.35 1.31 9.46
C THR A 274 -25.08 1.42 10.29
N THR A 275 -24.03 2.00 9.71
CA THR A 275 -22.82 2.39 10.46
C THR A 275 -22.29 3.71 9.96
N VAL A 276 -21.56 4.43 10.82
CA VAL A 276 -20.89 5.68 10.45
C VAL A 276 -19.45 5.37 10.05
N LEU A 277 -19.07 5.78 8.84
CA LEU A 277 -17.73 5.61 8.29
C LEU A 277 -16.76 6.69 8.81
N SER A 278 -15.47 6.54 8.50
CA SER A 278 -14.44 7.48 8.94
C SER A 278 -14.55 8.86 8.29
N ASP A 279 -15.30 9.02 7.20
CA ASP A 279 -15.65 10.32 6.63
C ASP A 279 -16.88 10.97 7.29
N GLY A 280 -17.57 10.25 8.19
CA GLY A 280 -18.78 10.71 8.88
C GLY A 280 -20.09 10.37 8.15
N ARG A 281 -20.05 9.73 6.98
CA ARG A 281 -21.28 9.28 6.30
C ARG A 281 -21.87 8.06 6.99
N SER A 282 -23.19 8.01 7.05
CA SER A 282 -23.93 6.80 7.41
C SER A 282 -24.14 5.93 6.16
N VAL A 283 -23.87 4.63 6.27
CA VAL A 283 -24.11 3.65 5.19
C VAL A 283 -24.93 2.48 5.68
N ASP A 284 -25.82 1.99 4.82
CA ASP A 284 -26.64 0.80 5.09
C ASP A 284 -25.78 -0.47 5.04
N LEU A 285 -25.98 -1.35 6.02
CA LEU A 285 -25.27 -2.63 6.16
C LEU A 285 -25.99 -3.79 5.48
N CYS A 286 -27.26 -3.61 5.15
CA CYS A 286 -28.11 -4.51 4.37
C CYS A 286 -29.05 -3.70 3.46
N GLU A 287 -29.86 -4.37 2.65
CA GLU A 287 -30.90 -3.71 1.86
C GLU A 287 -31.92 -3.03 2.79
N ASP A 288 -32.15 -1.73 2.61
CA ASP A 288 -33.03 -0.91 3.46
C ASP A 288 -32.62 -0.93 4.96
N GLY A 289 -31.30 -0.93 5.21
CA GLY A 289 -30.72 -1.04 6.54
C GLY A 289 -31.11 0.12 7.46
N SER A 290 -31.30 1.31 6.91
CA SER A 290 -31.80 2.49 7.64
C SER A 290 -33.21 2.30 8.25
N ASN A 291 -34.02 1.39 7.71
CA ASN A 291 -35.34 1.05 8.24
C ASN A 291 -35.39 -0.33 8.95
N THR A 292 -34.25 -1.01 9.07
CA THR A 292 -34.17 -2.34 9.66
C THR A 292 -33.57 -2.25 11.07
N ALA A 293 -34.40 -2.48 12.10
CA ALA A 293 -33.94 -2.46 13.49
C ALA A 293 -33.02 -3.64 13.83
N VAL A 294 -32.04 -3.38 14.71
CA VAL A 294 -31.17 -4.42 15.27
C VAL A 294 -31.89 -5.12 16.43
N THR A 295 -31.99 -6.43 16.35
CA THR A 295 -32.65 -7.32 17.30
C THR A 295 -31.68 -8.42 17.74
N LEU A 296 -31.96 -9.14 18.83
CA LEU A 296 -31.10 -10.25 19.26
C LEU A 296 -30.93 -11.33 18.17
N ASN A 297 -31.93 -11.52 17.33
CA ASN A 297 -31.93 -12.53 16.27
C ASN A 297 -30.98 -12.18 15.12
N ASN A 298 -30.83 -10.89 14.79
CA ASN A 298 -29.99 -10.42 13.67
C ASN A 298 -28.69 -9.73 14.15
N LEU A 299 -28.46 -9.67 15.47
CA LEU A 299 -27.30 -8.99 16.08
C LEU A 299 -25.94 -9.49 15.58
N GLN A 300 -25.79 -10.80 15.36
CA GLN A 300 -24.55 -11.37 14.82
C GLN A 300 -24.25 -10.80 13.42
N GLU A 301 -25.26 -10.73 12.55
CA GLU A 301 -25.12 -10.21 11.19
C GLU A 301 -24.81 -8.71 11.19
N TYR A 302 -25.45 -7.94 12.08
CA TYR A 302 -25.14 -6.53 12.27
C TYR A 302 -23.67 -6.32 12.66
N ILE A 303 -23.19 -7.04 13.68
CA ILE A 303 -21.82 -6.95 14.20
C ILE A 303 -20.79 -7.27 13.09
N ASP A 304 -21.03 -8.34 12.33
CA ASP A 304 -20.11 -8.78 11.27
C ASP A 304 -20.12 -7.81 10.09
N SER A 305 -21.30 -7.30 9.71
CA SER A 305 -21.45 -6.34 8.61
C SER A 305 -20.89 -4.97 8.96
N MET A 306 -21.09 -4.50 10.20
CA MET A 306 -20.49 -3.28 10.72
C MET A 306 -18.95 -3.37 10.64
N LEU A 307 -18.36 -4.44 11.17
CA LEU A 307 -16.91 -4.62 11.15
C LEU A 307 -16.37 -4.68 9.72
N ARG A 308 -17.03 -5.43 8.83
CA ARG A 308 -16.65 -5.52 7.41
C ARG A 308 -16.68 -4.15 6.72
N ALA A 309 -17.75 -3.39 6.90
CA ALA A 309 -17.89 -2.05 6.32
C ALA A 309 -16.77 -1.11 6.79
N ARG A 310 -16.41 -1.14 8.09
CA ARG A 310 -15.34 -0.29 8.64
C ARG A 310 -13.95 -0.66 8.10
N ILE A 311 -13.66 -1.95 7.88
CA ILE A 311 -12.35 -2.39 7.34
C ILE A 311 -12.24 -2.06 5.85
N GLN A 312 -13.33 -2.23 5.10
CA GLN A 312 -13.33 -2.12 3.65
C GLN A 312 -13.51 -0.69 3.14
N GLU A 313 -13.76 0.28 4.02
CA GLU A 313 -14.08 1.67 3.64
C GLU A 313 -13.00 2.33 2.77
N THR A 314 -11.74 1.92 2.89
CA THR A 314 -10.60 2.45 2.11
C THR A 314 -10.07 1.49 1.06
N GLN A 315 -10.67 0.31 0.88
CA GLN A 315 -10.08 -0.78 0.09
C GLN A 315 -9.78 -0.36 -1.36
N GLU A 316 -10.71 0.35 -2.01
CA GLU A 316 -10.52 0.77 -3.41
C GLU A 316 -9.37 1.79 -3.54
N VAL A 317 -9.29 2.76 -2.63
CA VAL A 317 -8.19 3.75 -2.59
C VAL A 317 -6.85 3.06 -2.31
N MET A 318 -6.84 2.10 -1.38
CA MET A 318 -5.64 1.33 -1.06
C MET A 318 -5.13 0.54 -2.26
N ASN A 319 -6.02 -0.15 -2.97
CA ASN A 319 -5.66 -0.86 -4.20
C ASN A 319 -5.03 0.08 -5.24
N ILE A 320 -5.49 1.33 -5.34
CA ILE A 320 -4.94 2.34 -6.26
C ILE A 320 -3.53 2.76 -5.82
N LEU A 321 -3.34 3.08 -4.54
CA LEU A 321 -2.04 3.46 -3.97
C LEU A 321 -1.02 2.33 -4.13
N GLU A 322 -1.43 1.12 -3.75
CA GLU A 322 -0.60 -0.09 -3.78
C GLU A 322 -0.15 -0.44 -5.20
N LYS A 323 -1.06 -0.35 -6.19
CA LYS A 323 -0.72 -0.57 -7.62
C LYS A 323 0.48 0.27 -8.06
N ARG A 324 0.62 1.48 -7.52
CA ARG A 324 1.70 2.38 -7.90
C ARG A 324 2.93 2.24 -7.02
N MET A 325 2.75 2.09 -5.72
CA MET A 325 3.84 1.90 -4.76
C MET A 325 4.56 0.57 -4.96
N CYS A 326 3.79 -0.51 -5.04
CA CYS A 326 4.26 -1.89 -5.03
C CYS A 326 4.23 -2.52 -6.44
N GLY A 327 3.50 -1.93 -7.39
CA GLY A 327 3.30 -2.48 -8.74
C GLY A 327 1.96 -3.22 -8.87
N VAL A 328 1.61 -3.69 -10.06
CA VAL A 328 0.35 -4.42 -10.28
C VAL A 328 0.45 -5.81 -9.63
N ALA A 329 -0.47 -6.11 -8.71
CA ALA A 329 -0.55 -7.40 -8.01
C ALA A 329 -1.07 -8.53 -8.92
N GLU A 330 -1.85 -8.18 -9.94
CA GLU A 330 -2.37 -9.13 -10.92
C GLU A 330 -1.24 -9.64 -11.83
N VAL A 331 -1.14 -10.97 -11.93
CA VAL A 331 -0.16 -11.64 -12.78
C VAL A 331 -0.76 -11.78 -14.18
N ASP A 332 -0.32 -10.92 -15.10
CA ASP A 332 -0.60 -11.06 -16.53
C ASP A 332 0.20 -12.25 -17.09
N VAL A 333 -0.49 -13.40 -17.19
CA VAL A 333 0.10 -14.66 -17.68
C VAL A 333 0.56 -14.53 -19.13
N LYS A 334 -0.12 -13.74 -19.96
CA LYS A 334 0.30 -13.49 -21.35
C LYS A 334 1.58 -12.67 -21.41
N LEU A 335 1.71 -11.65 -20.56
CA LEU A 335 2.94 -10.88 -20.43
C LEU A 335 4.10 -11.79 -19.99
N LEU A 336 3.89 -12.65 -18.99
CA LEU A 336 4.89 -13.63 -18.58
C LEU A 336 5.28 -14.57 -19.74
N GLN A 337 4.29 -15.10 -20.45
CA GLN A 337 4.47 -16.00 -21.59
C GLN A 337 5.32 -15.37 -22.70
N ILE A 338 5.05 -14.11 -23.07
CA ILE A 338 5.83 -13.38 -24.09
C ILE A 338 7.29 -13.15 -23.63
N ASN A 339 7.51 -13.07 -22.30
CA ASN A 339 8.83 -12.91 -21.71
C ASN A 339 9.43 -14.24 -21.21
N THR A 340 9.04 -15.36 -21.82
CA THR A 340 9.56 -16.70 -21.51
C THR A 340 10.52 -17.21 -22.59
N GLU A 341 11.60 -17.84 -22.17
CA GLU A 341 12.52 -18.63 -22.99
C GLU A 341 12.32 -20.11 -22.69
N TYR A 342 12.44 -20.93 -23.73
CA TYR A 342 12.37 -22.39 -23.64
C TYR A 342 13.76 -22.95 -23.89
N ASP A 343 14.14 -24.01 -23.18
CA ASP A 343 15.41 -24.73 -23.44
C ASP A 343 15.45 -25.26 -24.90
N GLU A 344 16.65 -25.55 -25.40
CA GLU A 344 16.91 -25.81 -26.83
C GLU A 344 16.08 -26.96 -27.43
N ASP A 345 15.65 -27.92 -26.60
CA ASP A 345 14.87 -29.09 -26.97
C ASP A 345 13.35 -28.89 -26.85
N LEU A 346 12.90 -27.67 -26.54
CA LEU A 346 11.51 -27.34 -26.29
C LEU A 346 10.94 -26.34 -27.30
N SER A 347 9.66 -26.54 -27.63
CA SER A 347 8.89 -25.61 -28.45
C SER A 347 7.71 -25.04 -27.67
N MET A 348 7.42 -23.76 -27.90
CA MET A 348 6.19 -23.13 -27.38
C MET A 348 4.91 -23.84 -27.84
N ASN A 349 5.00 -24.63 -28.92
CA ASN A 349 3.88 -25.38 -29.49
C ASN A 349 3.74 -26.81 -28.91
N ASP A 350 4.63 -27.23 -28.01
CA ASP A 350 4.52 -28.55 -27.38
C ASP A 350 3.26 -28.60 -26.49
N GLU A 351 2.49 -29.69 -26.57
CA GLU A 351 1.19 -29.81 -25.86
C GLU A 351 1.34 -29.62 -24.35
N PHE A 352 2.40 -30.14 -23.74
CA PHE A 352 2.63 -30.00 -22.30
C PHE A 352 2.99 -28.54 -21.89
N ILE A 353 3.58 -27.77 -22.79
CA ILE A 353 3.86 -26.34 -22.60
C ILE A 353 2.57 -25.53 -22.73
N GLN A 354 1.78 -25.77 -23.78
CA GLN A 354 0.49 -25.12 -23.96
C GLN A 354 -0.45 -25.42 -22.78
N ARG A 355 -0.45 -26.66 -22.30
CA ARG A 355 -1.15 -27.09 -21.08
C ARG A 355 -0.73 -26.31 -19.85
N PHE A 356 0.57 -26.15 -19.60
CA PHE A 356 1.05 -25.34 -18.47
C PHE A 356 0.48 -23.92 -18.51
N TRP A 357 0.51 -23.27 -19.68
CA TRP A 357 -0.04 -21.92 -19.82
C TRP A 357 -1.56 -21.86 -19.63
N ARG A 358 -2.31 -22.82 -20.19
CA ARG A 358 -3.78 -22.94 -19.97
C ARG A 358 -4.10 -23.10 -18.48
N VAL A 359 -3.37 -23.98 -17.80
CA VAL A 359 -3.54 -24.24 -16.37
C VAL A 359 -3.20 -23.00 -15.56
N LEU A 360 -2.05 -22.38 -15.79
CA LEU A 360 -1.63 -21.17 -15.06
C LEU A 360 -2.62 -20.02 -15.24
N GLU A 361 -3.15 -19.81 -16.46
CA GLU A 361 -4.18 -18.81 -16.74
C GLU A 361 -5.49 -19.08 -15.98
N SER A 362 -5.85 -20.36 -15.79
CA SER A 362 -7.06 -20.78 -15.06
C SER A 362 -6.96 -20.68 -13.53
N LEU A 363 -5.77 -20.42 -12.98
CA LEU A 363 -5.59 -20.30 -11.53
C LEU A 363 -6.18 -19.01 -10.97
N GLU A 364 -6.49 -19.01 -9.68
CA GLU A 364 -6.92 -17.82 -8.96
C GLU A 364 -5.76 -16.84 -8.79
N ALA A 365 -6.07 -15.56 -8.54
CA ALA A 365 -5.06 -14.51 -8.41
C ALA A 365 -4.00 -14.83 -7.33
N GLU A 366 -4.43 -15.39 -6.19
CA GLU A 366 -3.52 -15.81 -5.11
C GLU A 366 -2.54 -16.90 -5.59
N ASP A 367 -3.05 -17.92 -6.28
CA ASP A 367 -2.23 -19.02 -6.77
C ASP A 367 -1.27 -18.56 -7.89
N LYS A 368 -1.67 -17.59 -8.73
CA LYS A 368 -0.77 -16.98 -9.73
C LYS A 368 0.36 -16.20 -9.04
N ARG A 369 0.07 -15.46 -7.96
CA ARG A 369 1.11 -14.78 -7.15
C ARG A 369 2.03 -15.77 -6.45
N ALA A 370 1.46 -16.83 -5.86
CA ALA A 370 2.22 -17.93 -5.25
C ALA A 370 3.12 -18.62 -6.27
N PHE A 371 2.66 -18.82 -7.50
CA PHE A 371 3.49 -19.33 -8.58
C PHE A 371 4.69 -18.42 -8.88
N LEU A 372 4.49 -17.10 -9.00
CA LEU A 372 5.63 -16.18 -9.19
C LEU A 372 6.60 -16.21 -8.02
N ARG A 373 6.12 -16.33 -6.78
CA ARG A 373 7.00 -16.51 -5.62
C ARG A 373 7.81 -17.80 -5.76
N PHE A 374 7.16 -18.89 -6.14
CA PHE A 374 7.79 -20.19 -6.36
C PHE A 374 8.91 -20.15 -7.41
N VAL A 375 8.72 -19.45 -8.55
CA VAL A 375 9.72 -19.43 -9.63
C VAL A 375 10.67 -18.22 -9.60
N TRP A 376 10.34 -17.14 -8.88
CA TRP A 376 11.06 -15.85 -8.98
C TRP A 376 11.30 -15.12 -7.65
N ALA A 377 10.80 -15.64 -6.52
CA ALA A 377 10.82 -14.98 -5.21
C ALA A 377 10.19 -13.57 -5.22
N ARG A 378 9.26 -13.34 -6.15
CA ARG A 378 8.52 -12.09 -6.27
C ARG A 378 7.06 -12.42 -6.45
N SER A 379 6.17 -11.64 -5.85
CA SER A 379 4.73 -11.80 -6.02
C SER A 379 4.16 -11.05 -7.23
N ARG A 380 4.98 -10.26 -7.96
CA ARG A 380 4.50 -9.37 -9.04
C ARG A 380 5.39 -9.37 -10.26
N LEU A 381 4.77 -9.23 -11.44
CA LEU A 381 5.47 -9.03 -12.71
C LEU A 381 5.95 -7.57 -12.88
N PRO A 382 6.97 -7.33 -13.72
CA PRO A 382 7.21 -6.01 -14.28
C PRO A 382 5.99 -5.54 -15.07
N LEU A 383 5.80 -4.22 -15.19
CA LEU A 383 4.62 -3.63 -15.84
C LEU A 383 4.60 -3.79 -17.37
N GLY A 384 5.66 -4.34 -17.97
CA GLY A 384 5.75 -4.58 -19.41
C GLY A 384 7.10 -5.20 -19.80
N SER A 385 7.18 -5.76 -21.01
CA SER A 385 8.31 -6.58 -21.47
C SER A 385 9.67 -5.88 -21.38
N ALA A 386 9.73 -4.57 -21.65
CA ALA A 386 10.98 -3.80 -21.58
C ALA A 386 11.61 -3.73 -20.17
N GLN A 387 10.89 -4.15 -19.13
CA GLN A 387 11.33 -4.11 -17.73
C GLN A 387 11.77 -5.49 -17.21
N PHE A 388 11.71 -6.53 -18.05
CA PHE A 388 12.25 -7.85 -17.74
C PHE A 388 13.76 -7.82 -17.96
N HIS A 389 14.52 -7.72 -16.87
CA HIS A 389 15.99 -7.80 -16.88
C HIS A 389 16.48 -9.25 -17.02
N GLN A 390 15.60 -10.21 -16.75
CA GLN A 390 15.82 -11.64 -16.87
C GLN A 390 14.49 -12.26 -17.32
N LYS A 391 14.53 -13.07 -18.39
CA LYS A 391 13.35 -13.78 -18.88
C LYS A 391 13.08 -15.02 -18.04
N PHE A 392 11.80 -15.40 -17.97
CA PHE A 392 11.40 -16.66 -17.35
C PHE A 392 11.89 -17.82 -18.21
N LYS A 393 12.41 -18.89 -17.62
CA LYS A 393 12.89 -20.06 -18.37
C LYS A 393 12.07 -21.30 -18.06
N ILE A 394 11.64 -22.01 -19.10
CA ILE A 394 11.01 -23.34 -18.94
C ILE A 394 11.95 -24.39 -19.49
N GLN A 395 12.24 -25.37 -18.66
CA GLN A 395 13.09 -26.52 -18.95
C GLN A 395 12.26 -27.78 -18.80
N ALA A 396 12.50 -28.79 -19.63
CA ALA A 396 11.88 -30.09 -19.39
C ALA A 396 12.56 -30.76 -18.20
N LEU A 397 11.77 -31.38 -17.33
CA LEU A 397 12.34 -32.31 -16.37
C LEU A 397 12.94 -33.49 -17.14
N ALA A 398 14.25 -33.69 -17.04
CA ALA A 398 14.92 -34.83 -17.67
C ALA A 398 14.32 -36.13 -17.15
N SER A 399 13.95 -37.04 -18.06
CA SER A 399 13.76 -38.45 -17.70
C SER A 399 15.08 -38.92 -17.12
N SER A 400 15.10 -39.34 -15.85
CA SER A 400 16.24 -40.11 -15.34
C SER A 400 16.45 -41.25 -16.34
N GLY A 401 17.68 -41.41 -16.86
CA GLY A 401 18.02 -42.22 -18.03
C GLY A 401 17.69 -43.73 -17.96
N ASN A 402 16.81 -44.16 -17.06
CA ASN A 402 16.20 -45.47 -17.03
C ASN A 402 14.76 -45.42 -17.56
N GLY A 403 14.67 -45.46 -18.89
CA GLY A 403 13.66 -46.24 -19.59
C GLY A 403 12.32 -45.58 -19.89
N ASP A 404 12.25 -44.82 -20.99
CA ASP A 404 10.97 -44.55 -21.68
C ASP A 404 11.09 -44.54 -23.22
N ALA A 405 12.18 -45.12 -23.77
CA ALA A 405 12.30 -45.35 -25.21
C ALA A 405 11.65 -46.67 -25.68
N ASN A 406 11.00 -47.43 -24.78
CA ASN A 406 10.27 -48.63 -25.15
C ASN A 406 9.14 -48.88 -24.14
N GLY A 407 7.89 -48.93 -24.61
CA GLY A 407 6.68 -48.99 -23.79
C GLY A 407 6.56 -50.23 -22.89
N SER A 408 7.23 -50.20 -21.74
CA SER A 408 7.02 -51.17 -20.66
C SER A 408 6.04 -50.62 -19.63
N SER A 409 4.88 -51.27 -19.57
CA SER A 409 3.69 -51.00 -18.76
C SER A 409 3.84 -51.35 -17.27
N SER A 410 4.92 -50.88 -16.61
CA SER A 410 5.15 -51.09 -15.18
C SER A 410 5.36 -49.80 -14.37
N GLY A 411 4.93 -48.65 -14.91
CA GLY A 411 4.86 -47.38 -14.18
C GLY A 411 3.50 -47.18 -13.50
N PRO A 412 3.38 -46.25 -12.54
CA PRO A 412 2.10 -45.84 -11.98
C PRO A 412 1.12 -45.38 -13.09
N PRO A 413 -0.20 -45.49 -12.88
CA PRO A 413 -1.19 -45.00 -13.86
C PRO A 413 -0.94 -43.50 -14.10
N GLY A 414 -0.62 -43.11 -15.34
CA GLY A 414 -0.20 -41.74 -15.71
C GLY A 414 1.25 -41.64 -16.24
N GLY A 415 2.06 -42.69 -16.14
CA GLY A 415 3.47 -42.63 -16.55
C GLY A 415 4.35 -41.90 -15.53
N TRP A 416 5.67 -42.10 -15.62
CA TRP A 416 6.61 -41.60 -14.60
C TRP A 416 6.54 -40.07 -14.44
N MET A 417 6.35 -39.33 -15.53
CA MET A 417 6.26 -37.87 -15.54
C MET A 417 5.12 -37.30 -14.69
N ASP A 418 3.94 -37.95 -14.70
CA ASP A 418 2.76 -37.48 -13.95
C ASP A 418 2.92 -37.61 -12.43
N SER A 419 3.87 -38.44 -11.99
CA SER A 419 4.22 -38.59 -10.57
C SER A 419 5.22 -37.55 -10.08
N GLN A 420 5.89 -36.82 -10.98
CA GLN A 420 6.94 -35.86 -10.63
C GLN A 420 6.36 -34.49 -10.30
N MET A 421 7.00 -33.81 -9.34
CA MET A 421 6.70 -32.41 -9.01
C MET A 421 7.50 -31.46 -9.91
N PRO A 422 6.94 -30.31 -10.30
CA PRO A 422 7.74 -29.29 -10.95
C PRO A 422 8.75 -28.72 -9.95
N LYS A 423 9.91 -28.31 -10.44
CA LYS A 423 11.00 -27.76 -9.62
C LYS A 423 11.32 -26.35 -10.07
N SER A 424 11.42 -25.41 -9.14
CA SER A 424 11.87 -24.06 -9.45
C SER A 424 13.36 -23.89 -9.21
N HIS A 425 13.96 -22.96 -9.94
CA HIS A 425 15.29 -22.43 -9.67
C HIS A 425 15.16 -20.92 -9.55
N THR A 426 14.76 -20.47 -8.37
CA THR A 426 14.33 -19.11 -8.10
C THR A 426 15.37 -18.04 -8.45
N CYS A 427 16.65 -18.33 -8.17
CA CYS A 427 17.78 -17.47 -8.54
C CYS A 427 17.90 -17.25 -10.06
N PHE A 428 17.44 -18.22 -10.86
CA PHE A 428 17.53 -18.20 -12.32
C PHE A 428 16.21 -17.88 -13.00
N PHE A 429 15.15 -17.59 -12.23
CA PHE A 429 13.80 -17.39 -12.73
C PHE A 429 13.40 -18.51 -13.70
N ALA A 430 13.53 -19.77 -13.24
CA ALA A 430 13.36 -20.93 -14.11
C ALA A 430 12.46 -22.00 -13.46
N LEU A 431 11.77 -22.75 -14.31
CA LEU A 431 10.89 -23.86 -13.95
C LEU A 431 11.29 -25.11 -14.75
N GLN A 432 11.58 -26.18 -14.03
CA GLN A 432 11.65 -27.52 -14.59
C GLN A 432 10.26 -28.15 -14.55
N LEU A 433 9.69 -28.35 -15.72
CA LEU A 433 8.33 -28.79 -15.92
C LEU A 433 8.30 -30.24 -16.42
N PRO A 434 7.66 -31.18 -15.70
CA PRO A 434 7.39 -32.51 -16.20
C PRO A 434 6.42 -32.49 -17.38
N ARG A 435 6.54 -33.47 -18.28
CA ARG A 435 5.65 -33.63 -19.45
C ARG A 435 4.32 -34.24 -19.03
N TYR A 436 3.49 -33.46 -18.31
CA TYR A 436 2.21 -33.92 -17.78
C TYR A 436 1.22 -34.33 -18.87
N SER A 437 0.51 -35.43 -18.64
CA SER A 437 -0.41 -36.02 -19.61
C SER A 437 -1.77 -35.32 -19.70
N SER A 438 -2.21 -34.63 -18.63
CA SER A 438 -3.54 -33.97 -18.55
C SER A 438 -3.50 -32.62 -17.82
N ASP A 439 -4.47 -31.73 -18.12
CA ASP A 439 -4.56 -30.38 -17.53
C ASP A 439 -4.81 -30.50 -16.00
N GLU A 440 -5.60 -31.50 -15.59
CA GLU A 440 -5.92 -31.80 -14.20
C GLU A 440 -4.66 -32.17 -13.41
N ILE A 441 -3.81 -33.05 -13.95
CA ILE A 441 -2.57 -33.46 -13.30
C ILE A 441 -1.61 -32.28 -13.22
N CYS A 442 -1.46 -31.52 -14.31
CA CYS A 442 -0.62 -30.32 -14.31
C CYS A 442 -1.08 -29.31 -13.24
N ARG A 443 -2.39 -29.08 -13.13
CA ARG A 443 -3.00 -28.19 -12.12
C ARG A 443 -2.74 -28.69 -10.70
N GLU A 444 -3.00 -29.96 -10.43
CA GLU A 444 -2.80 -30.56 -9.11
C GLU A 444 -1.33 -30.45 -8.67
N ARG A 445 -0.40 -30.84 -9.54
CA ARG A 445 1.04 -30.82 -9.24
C ARG A 445 1.57 -29.40 -9.10
N LEU A 446 1.13 -28.47 -9.95
CA LEU A 446 1.54 -27.08 -9.86
C LEU A 446 1.03 -26.45 -8.56
N LEU A 447 -0.26 -26.60 -8.24
CA LEU A 447 -0.84 -26.06 -7.01
C LEU A 447 -0.21 -26.63 -5.75
N TYR A 448 0.06 -27.95 -5.75
CA TYR A 448 0.73 -28.56 -4.63
C TYR A 448 2.15 -28.00 -4.46
N ALA A 449 2.93 -27.86 -5.54
CA ALA A 449 4.27 -27.28 -5.46
C ALA A 449 4.24 -25.84 -4.95
N VAL A 450 3.42 -24.95 -5.53
CA VAL A 450 3.41 -23.52 -5.17
C VAL A 450 2.89 -23.27 -3.76
N ARG A 451 1.98 -24.12 -3.24
CA ARG A 451 1.42 -23.96 -1.88
C ARG A 451 2.27 -24.61 -0.78
N ASN A 452 3.10 -25.60 -1.11
CA ASN A 452 3.86 -26.36 -0.12
C ASN A 452 5.38 -26.14 -0.19
N CYS A 453 5.93 -25.58 -1.27
CA CYS A 453 7.33 -25.15 -1.32
C CYS A 453 7.51 -23.82 -0.60
N VAL A 454 7.70 -23.90 0.72
CA VAL A 454 8.12 -22.79 1.55
C VAL A 454 9.64 -22.66 1.48
N GLU A 455 10.18 -22.09 0.40
CA GLU A 455 11.56 -21.58 0.41
C GLU A 455 11.57 -20.06 0.63
N MET A 456 11.87 -19.71 1.88
CA MET A 456 12.42 -18.45 2.39
C MET A 456 11.79 -17.15 1.85
N ASP A 457 10.74 -16.70 2.54
CA ASP A 457 10.40 -15.28 2.60
C ASP A 457 11.65 -14.48 3.04
N GLY A 458 12.35 -13.89 2.08
CA GLY A 458 13.43 -12.94 2.32
C GLY A 458 12.94 -11.62 2.95
N ASP A 459 11.63 -11.47 3.14
CA ASP A 459 11.03 -10.26 3.70
C ASP A 459 10.69 -10.37 5.20
N PHE A 460 10.85 -11.52 5.87
CA PHE A 460 10.67 -11.61 7.34
C PHE A 460 11.57 -12.65 8.02
N ARG A 461 12.83 -12.26 8.30
CA ARG A 461 13.58 -12.65 9.52
C ARG A 461 14.59 -11.57 9.90
N LEU A 462 14.10 -10.46 10.46
CA LEU A 462 14.83 -9.77 11.53
C LEU A 462 14.15 -10.13 12.84
N ALA A 463 14.37 -11.37 13.28
CA ALA A 463 14.14 -11.76 14.66
C ALA A 463 15.50 -12.10 15.26
N ASP A 464 16.04 -11.12 15.97
CA ASP A 464 16.76 -11.29 17.23
C ASP A 464 17.87 -12.35 17.29
N THR A 465 18.98 -12.22 16.53
CA THR A 465 20.26 -12.81 16.99
C THR A 465 21.57 -12.23 16.42
N GLU A 466 21.61 -11.04 15.82
CA GLU A 466 22.90 -10.41 15.45
C GLU A 466 22.94 -8.93 15.81
N MET A 467 22.93 -8.65 17.12
CA MET A 467 23.46 -7.41 17.68
C MET A 467 24.46 -7.75 18.79
N THR A 468 25.48 -8.53 18.45
CA THR A 468 26.67 -8.77 19.30
C THR A 468 27.91 -8.32 18.55
N GLY A 469 28.04 -7.00 18.41
CA GLY A 469 29.17 -6.36 17.74
C GLY A 469 29.62 -5.05 18.39
N TRP A 470 29.33 -4.85 19.68
CA TRP A 470 29.90 -3.78 20.51
C TRP A 470 30.11 -4.29 21.94
N THR A 471 31.01 -5.26 22.12
CA THR A 471 31.60 -5.59 23.42
C THR A 471 33.05 -5.14 23.43
N GLY A 472 33.25 -3.86 23.77
CA GLY A 472 34.58 -3.26 23.83
C GLY A 472 34.70 -2.08 24.79
N ILE A 473 33.77 -1.90 25.73
CA ILE A 473 33.91 -0.89 26.80
C ILE A 473 33.73 -1.61 28.14
N SER A 474 34.83 -1.76 28.87
CA SER A 474 34.84 -2.34 30.22
C SER A 474 34.32 -1.33 31.24
N PRO A 475 33.50 -1.73 32.23
CA PRO A 475 32.97 -0.84 33.29
C PRO A 475 34.01 -0.31 34.31
N THR A 476 35.31 -0.38 34.02
CA THR A 476 36.38 -0.02 34.97
C THR A 476 37.32 1.10 34.51
N ASP A 477 37.06 1.76 33.39
CA ASP A 477 37.86 2.94 33.03
C ASP A 477 37.40 4.15 33.85
N GLN A 478 38.09 4.30 34.99
CA GLN A 478 37.89 5.34 35.99
C GLN A 478 38.12 6.74 35.40
N LEU A 479 37.19 7.63 35.75
CA LEU A 479 37.40 9.06 35.88
C LEU A 479 38.78 9.39 36.47
N ARG A 480 39.60 10.12 35.70
CA ARG A 480 40.55 11.10 36.24
C ARG A 480 40.44 12.37 35.42
N ILE A 481 39.95 13.40 36.12
CA ILE A 481 40.02 14.87 35.96
C ILE A 481 40.45 15.37 34.58
#